data_AF-A0AA35WAM5-F1
#
_entry.id   AF-A0AA35WAM5-F1
#
_cell.length_a   1.000
_cell.length_b   1.000
_cell.length_c   1.000
_cell.angle_alpha   90.00
_cell.angle_beta   90.00
_cell.angle_gamma   90.00
#
_symmetry.space_group_name_H-M   'P 1'
#
loop_
_entity.id
_entity.type
_entity.pdbx_description
1 polymer ?
#
loop_
_entity_poly.entity_id
_entity_poly.type
_entity_poly.pdbx_seq_one_letter_code
_entity_poly.pdbx_strand_id
1 'polypeptide(L)'
;MGHSAYADRRTLQAVHPSFWDLYEEYGVNYPRAIRLLKEKCRDDGFNRFLAMKRGAARHTLESLMLLPVQRIYEYHRLLVQLFTITSKDHPDYDDLRHTVARVQHVV
;
A
#
# COMPACT_ATOMS: atom_id res chain seq x y z
N MET A 1 18.36 -1.29 34.92
CA MET A 1 17.05 -1.80 34.48
C MET A 1 16.56 -0.89 33.36
N GLY A 2 16.40 -1.41 32.14
CA GLY A 2 15.90 -0.63 31.01
C GLY A 2 16.52 -1.04 29.67
N HIS A 3 15.73 -1.77 28.88
CA HIS A 3 15.76 -1.84 27.41
C HIS A 3 16.85 -2.71 26.74
N SER A 4 16.63 -4.03 26.81
CA SER A 4 16.95 -4.92 25.69
C SER A 4 15.68 -5.71 25.34
N ALA A 5 14.77 -5.04 24.62
CA ALA A 5 13.54 -5.66 24.08
C ALA A 5 13.45 -5.52 22.55
N TYR A 6 14.54 -5.10 21.90
CA TYR A 6 14.61 -4.96 20.44
C TYR A 6 15.34 -6.13 19.74
N ALA A 7 15.99 -7.02 20.49
CA ALA A 7 16.83 -8.07 19.91
C ALA A 7 16.08 -9.36 19.52
N ASP A 8 14.82 -9.54 19.96
CA ASP A 8 14.15 -10.84 19.88
C ASP A 8 12.85 -10.80 19.07
N ARG A 9 12.95 -10.35 17.81
CA ARG A 9 11.85 -10.42 16.84
C ARG A 9 12.29 -11.04 15.51
N ARG A 10 13.42 -11.77 15.49
CA ARG A 10 14.02 -12.37 14.27
C ARG A 10 13.80 -13.87 14.12
N THR A 11 13.15 -14.53 15.07
CA THR A 11 13.12 -16.01 15.13
C THR A 11 11.77 -16.66 14.82
N LEU A 12 10.74 -15.89 14.43
CA LEU A 12 9.44 -16.46 14.00
C LEU A 12 8.83 -15.77 12.77
N GLN A 13 9.64 -15.33 11.80
CA GLN A 13 9.11 -14.90 10.51
C GLN A 13 8.99 -16.11 9.58
N ALA A 14 7.80 -16.71 9.58
CA ALA A 14 7.29 -17.41 8.41
C ALA A 14 7.48 -16.52 7.18
N VAL A 15 7.75 -17.15 6.03
CA VAL A 15 8.04 -16.57 4.71
C VAL A 15 6.85 -15.75 4.19
N HIS A 16 6.58 -14.63 4.83
CA HIS A 16 5.53 -13.69 4.44
C HIS A 16 6.16 -12.56 3.63
N PRO A 17 5.60 -12.22 2.48
CA PRO A 17 6.06 -11.08 1.69
C PRO A 17 6.05 -9.82 2.55
N SER A 18 7.06 -8.96 2.37
CA SER A 18 7.09 -7.70 3.09
C SER A 18 5.92 -6.82 2.67
N PHE A 19 5.59 -5.83 3.50
CA PHE A 19 4.57 -4.84 3.18
C PHE A 19 4.79 -4.20 1.79
N TRP A 20 6.05 -3.93 1.43
CA TRP A 20 6.42 -3.34 0.15
C TRP A 20 6.23 -4.30 -1.01
N ASP A 21 6.58 -5.57 -0.83
CA ASP A 21 6.44 -6.59 -1.89
C ASP A 21 4.96 -6.79 -2.24
N LEU A 22 4.06 -6.70 -1.24
CA LEU A 22 2.62 -6.74 -1.46
C LEU A 22 2.11 -5.56 -2.30
N TYR A 23 2.63 -4.35 -2.09
CA TYR A 23 2.24 -3.17 -2.87
C TYR A 23 2.80 -3.22 -4.28
N GLU A 24 4.02 -3.71 -4.45
CA GLU A 24 4.64 -3.92 -5.77
C GLU A 24 3.83 -4.94 -6.58
N GLU A 25 3.51 -6.10 -5.98
CA GLU A 25 2.67 -7.11 -6.63
C GLU A 25 1.28 -6.56 -6.96
N TYR A 26 0.67 -5.80 -6.04
CA TYR A 26 -0.62 -5.16 -6.29
C TYR A 26 -0.56 -4.18 -7.46
N GLY A 27 0.45 -3.30 -7.47
CA GLY A 27 0.64 -2.30 -8.52
C GLY A 27 0.83 -2.92 -9.90
N VAL A 28 1.66 -3.96 -10.00
CA VAL A 28 1.89 -4.72 -11.26
C VAL A 28 0.59 -5.35 -11.77
N ASN A 29 -0.23 -5.91 -10.88
CA ASN A 29 -1.45 -6.61 -11.26
C ASN A 29 -2.67 -5.69 -11.44
N TYR A 30 -2.66 -4.49 -10.86
CA TYR A 30 -3.79 -3.56 -10.87
C TYR A 30 -4.33 -3.24 -12.28
N PRO A 31 -3.50 -2.90 -13.29
CA PRO A 31 -3.98 -2.66 -14.64
C PRO A 31 -4.71 -3.86 -15.26
N ARG A 32 -4.23 -5.08 -14.98
CA ARG A 32 -4.87 -6.32 -15.45
C ARG A 32 -6.22 -6.51 -14.77
N ALA A 33 -6.28 -6.28 -13.46
CA ALA A 33 -7.50 -6.42 -12.67
C ALA A 33 -8.58 -5.43 -13.11
N ILE A 34 -8.22 -4.16 -13.39
CA ILE A 34 -9.17 -3.16 -13.91
C ILE A 34 -9.65 -3.48 -15.32
N ARG A 35 -8.79 -3.98 -16.21
CA ARG A 35 -9.23 -4.44 -17.54
C ARG A 35 -10.26 -5.55 -17.43
N LEU A 36 -9.99 -6.56 -16.59
CA LEU A 36 -10.92 -7.66 -16.36
C LEU A 36 -12.24 -7.16 -15.75
N LEU A 37 -12.18 -6.24 -14.78
CA LEU A 37 -13.38 -5.63 -14.20
C LEU A 37 -14.23 -4.94 -15.28
N LYS A 38 -13.61 -4.11 -16.13
CA LYS A 38 -14.30 -3.41 -17.23
C LYS A 38 -14.90 -4.36 -18.26
N GLU A 39 -14.21 -5.46 -18.56
CA GLU A 39 -14.75 -6.51 -19.43
C GLU A 39 -15.99 -7.18 -18.81
N LYS A 40 -15.94 -7.50 -17.52
CA LYS A 40 -17.05 -8.15 -16.80
C LYS A 40 -18.23 -7.22 -16.56
N CYS A 41 -18.02 -5.92 -16.45
CA CYS A 41 -19.11 -4.93 -16.39
C CYS A 41 -19.92 -4.83 -17.70
N ARG A 42 -19.59 -5.59 -18.75
CA ARG A 42 -20.47 -5.78 -19.92
C ARG A 42 -21.60 -6.78 -19.66
N ASP A 43 -21.50 -7.58 -18.60
CA ASP A 43 -22.53 -8.54 -18.19
C ASP A 43 -23.49 -7.91 -17.16
N ASP A 44 -24.78 -7.88 -17.49
CA ASP A 44 -25.82 -7.28 -16.65
C ASP A 44 -26.00 -8.02 -15.32
N GLY A 45 -25.79 -9.34 -15.30
CA GLY A 45 -25.84 -10.14 -14.07
C GLY A 45 -24.75 -9.74 -13.09
N PHE A 46 -23.53 -9.55 -13.59
CA PHE A 46 -22.39 -9.08 -12.81
C PHE A 46 -22.59 -7.64 -12.33
N ASN A 47 -23.12 -6.74 -13.16
CA ASN A 47 -23.47 -5.38 -12.74
C ASN A 47 -24.50 -5.38 -11.61
N ARG A 48 -25.53 -6.22 -11.70
CA ARG A 48 -26.53 -6.37 -10.63
C ARG A 48 -25.92 -6.92 -9.35
N PHE A 49 -25.01 -7.90 -9.47
CA PHE A 49 -24.26 -8.42 -8.33
C PHE A 49 -23.41 -7.33 -7.66
N LEU A 50 -22.68 -6.53 -8.43
CA LEU A 50 -21.89 -5.41 -7.90
C LEU A 50 -22.77 -4.36 -7.22
N ALA A 51 -23.93 -4.03 -7.79
CA ALA A 51 -24.88 -3.11 -7.17
C ALA A 51 -25.42 -3.65 -5.84
N MET A 52 -25.77 -4.94 -5.79
CA MET A 52 -26.22 -5.62 -4.57
C MET A 52 -25.13 -5.62 -3.49
N LYS A 53 -23.87 -5.91 -3.86
CA LYS A 53 -22.73 -5.91 -2.92
C LYS A 53 -22.35 -4.52 -2.44
N ARG A 54 -22.47 -3.50 -3.30
CA ARG A 54 -22.27 -2.10 -2.92
C ARG A 54 -23.31 -1.66 -1.89
N GLY A 55 -24.56 -2.10 -2.02
CA GLY A 55 -25.63 -1.67 -1.11
C GLY A 55 -25.74 -0.14 -1.08
N ALA A 56 -25.74 0.43 0.13
CA ALA A 56 -25.75 1.88 0.34
C ALA A 56 -24.35 2.55 0.32
N ALA A 57 -23.27 1.78 0.09
CA ALA A 57 -21.93 2.34 0.03
C ALA A 57 -21.76 3.26 -1.19
N ARG A 58 -21.03 4.36 -1.01
CA ARG A 58 -20.80 5.37 -2.06
C ARG A 58 -19.73 4.98 -3.07
N HIS A 59 -18.92 3.97 -2.78
CA HIS A 59 -17.75 3.61 -3.57
C HIS A 59 -18.04 2.43 -4.49
N THR A 60 -17.59 2.53 -5.75
CA THR A 60 -17.59 1.41 -6.69
C THR A 60 -16.42 0.46 -6.38
N LEU A 61 -16.53 -0.80 -6.78
CA LEU A 61 -15.40 -1.74 -6.67
C LEU A 61 -14.14 -1.20 -7.34
N GLU A 62 -14.25 -0.58 -8.51
CA GLU A 62 -13.13 0.08 -9.21
C GLU A 62 -12.48 1.16 -8.33
N SER A 63 -13.28 2.05 -7.71
CA SER A 63 -12.75 3.10 -6.83
C SER A 63 -12.06 2.55 -5.59
N LEU A 64 -12.54 1.43 -5.04
CA LEU A 64 -11.92 0.76 -3.90
C LEU A 64 -10.59 0.10 -4.28
N MET A 65 -10.53 -0.54 -5.46
CA MET A 65 -9.30 -1.13 -5.99
C MET A 65 -8.23 -0.07 -6.32
N LEU A 66 -8.63 1.17 -6.57
CA LEU A 66 -7.67 2.25 -6.80
C LEU A 66 -6.99 2.72 -5.49
N LEU A 67 -7.62 2.51 -4.32
CA LEU A 67 -7.13 3.05 -3.05
C LEU A 67 -5.71 2.61 -2.69
N PRO A 68 -5.29 1.33 -2.83
CA PRO A 68 -3.92 0.94 -2.52
C PRO A 68 -2.91 1.60 -3.46
N VAL A 69 -3.25 1.73 -4.75
CA VAL A 69 -2.39 2.43 -5.72
C VAL A 69 -2.22 3.88 -5.29
N GLN A 70 -3.28 4.60 -4.93
CA GLN A 70 -3.16 5.98 -4.46
C GLN A 70 -2.41 6.10 -3.13
N ARG A 71 -2.61 5.13 -2.23
CA ARG A 71 -2.06 5.16 -0.88
C ARG A 71 -0.53 5.15 -0.87
N ILE A 72 0.11 4.42 -1.78
CA ILE A 72 1.58 4.38 -1.83
C ILE A 72 2.18 5.72 -2.26
N TYR A 73 1.56 6.42 -3.22
CA TYR A 73 1.98 7.78 -3.61
C TYR A 73 1.83 8.76 -2.44
N GLU A 74 0.77 8.64 -1.64
CA GLU A 74 0.60 9.47 -0.45
C GLU A 74 1.64 9.19 0.63
N TYR A 75 1.99 7.92 0.88
CA TYR A 75 3.09 7.60 1.80
C TYR A 75 4.41 8.19 1.33
N HIS A 76 4.74 8.05 0.05
CA HIS A 76 5.94 8.67 -0.53
C HIS A 76 5.96 10.17 -0.27
N ARG A 77 4.86 10.87 -0.61
CA ARG A 77 4.75 12.33 -0.43
C ARG A 77 4.94 12.74 1.02
N LEU A 78 4.26 12.08 1.96
CA LEU A 78 4.35 12.40 3.38
C LEU A 78 5.73 12.10 3.97
N LEU A 79 6.36 10.99 3.57
CA LEU A 79 7.69 10.62 4.04
C LEU A 79 8.77 11.56 3.51
N VAL A 80 8.68 11.98 2.25
CA VAL A 80 9.59 13.01 1.69
C VAL A 80 9.41 14.33 2.45
N GLN A 81 8.17 14.77 2.66
CA GLN A 81 7.90 15.99 3.42
C GLN A 81 8.47 15.91 4.84
N LEU A 82 8.24 14.81 5.54
CA LEU A 82 8.78 14.59 6.88
C LEU A 82 10.32 14.61 6.87
N PHE A 83 10.95 13.86 5.96
CA PHE A 83 12.41 13.82 5.85
C PHE A 83 13.04 15.19 5.59
N THR A 84 12.39 16.06 4.78
CA THR A 84 12.92 17.40 4.50
C THR A 84 12.99 18.32 5.71
N ILE A 85 12.16 18.10 6.73
CA ILE A 85 12.13 18.90 7.96
C ILE A 85 12.84 18.21 9.15
N THR A 86 13.27 16.96 8.99
CA THR A 86 13.99 16.23 10.05
C THR A 86 15.48 16.60 10.04
N SER A 87 15.99 17.03 11.19
CA SER A 87 17.42 17.32 11.38
C SER A 87 18.27 16.05 11.23
N LYS A 88 19.51 16.20 10.75
CA LYS A 88 20.50 15.11 10.67
C LYS A 88 20.87 14.53 12.04
N ASP A 89 20.72 15.31 13.10
CA ASP A 89 21.00 14.87 14.48
C ASP A 89 19.79 14.17 15.13
N HIS A 90 18.66 14.07 14.42
CA HIS A 90 17.47 13.39 14.92
C HIS A 90 17.66 11.87 14.87
N PRO A 91 17.27 11.10 15.92
CA PRO A 91 17.46 9.65 15.95
C PRO A 91 16.83 8.91 14.76
N ASP A 92 15.72 9.42 14.23
CA ASP A 92 15.01 8.80 13.10
C ASP A 92 15.54 9.22 11.71
N TYR A 93 16.58 10.06 11.60
CA TYR A 93 17.01 10.62 10.32
C TYR A 93 17.40 9.54 9.30
N ASP A 94 18.22 8.58 9.71
CA ASP A 94 18.70 7.51 8.83
C ASP A 94 17.57 6.53 8.47
N ASP A 95 16.71 6.18 9.43
CA ASP A 95 15.54 5.33 9.18
C ASP A 95 14.57 5.97 8.19
N LEU A 96 14.31 7.28 8.31
CA LEU A 96 13.50 8.04 7.36
C LEU A 96 14.15 8.09 5.98
N ARG A 97 15.46 8.34 5.90
CA ARG A 97 16.21 8.33 4.63
C ARG A 97 16.07 6.98 3.91
N HIS A 98 16.28 5.88 4.63
CA HIS A 98 16.15 4.52 4.08
C HIS A 98 14.71 4.20 3.67
N THR A 99 13.73 4.63 4.47
CA THR A 99 12.31 4.40 4.17
C THR A 99 11.87 5.18 2.94
N VAL A 100 12.25 6.45 2.80
CA VAL A 100 11.97 7.25 1.59
C VAL A 100 12.54 6.57 0.35
N ALA A 101 13.81 6.12 0.41
CA ALA A 101 14.44 5.40 -0.69
C ALA A 101 13.71 4.08 -1.03
N ARG A 102 13.23 3.33 -0.02
CA ARG A 102 12.47 2.10 -0.24
C ARG A 102 11.12 2.39 -0.90
N VAL A 103 10.38 3.39 -0.44
CA VAL A 103 9.07 3.74 -0.99
C VAL A 103 9.21 4.24 -2.43
N GLN A 104 10.23 5.04 -2.73
CA GLN A 104 10.49 5.52 -4.10
C GLN A 104 10.68 4.38 -5.12
N HIS A 105 11.12 3.20 -4.68
CA HIS A 105 11.26 2.03 -5.56
C HIS A 105 9.91 1.35 -5.90
N VAL A 106 8.90 1.50 -5.04
CA VAL A 106 7.58 0.84 -5.17
C VAL A 106 6.60 1.69 -5.99
N VAL A 107 6.84 3.00 -6.07
CA VAL A 107 5.95 4.04 -6.63
C VAL A 107 6.25 4.28 -8.10
#